data_AF-A0A955BTA0-F1
#
_entry.id   AF-A0A955BTA0-F1
#
_cell.length_a   1.000
_cell.length_b   1.000
_cell.length_c   1.000
_cell.angle_alpha   90.00
_cell.angle_beta   90.00
_cell.angle_gamma   90.00
#
_symmetry.space_group_name_H-M   'P 1'
#
loop_
_entity.id
_entity.type
_entity.pdbx_description
1 polymer ?
#
loop_
_entity_poly.entity_id
_entity_poly.type
_entity_poly.pdbx_seq_one_letter_code
_entity_poly.pdbx_strand_id
1 'polypeptide(L)'
;MAYLSDLSVAPGTKAGGWPRWHAFDPYPMPCVARGRQLDLLIAFGTYERDDGVGHWDPPDISDLGLDDTTGLILGRGGDLQIFYCTTNPLHPVHSHVQG
;
A
#
# COMPACT_ATOMS: atom_id res chain seq x y z
N MET A 1 -6.32 -19.77 -1.93
CA MET A 1 -5.53 -18.89 -2.81
C MET A 1 -6.47 -17.93 -3.54
N ALA A 2 -6.37 -16.64 -3.24
CA ALA A 2 -7.10 -15.56 -3.88
C ALA A 2 -6.11 -14.69 -4.66
N TYR A 3 -6.43 -14.39 -5.92
CA TYR A 3 -5.54 -13.63 -6.81
C TYR A 3 -5.09 -12.28 -6.21
N LEU A 4 -6.01 -11.59 -5.53
CA LEU A 4 -5.76 -10.25 -5.02
C LEU A 4 -4.71 -10.23 -3.90
N SER A 5 -4.91 -10.99 -2.83
CA SER A 5 -3.98 -11.06 -1.69
C SER A 5 -2.72 -11.86 -2.00
N ASP A 6 -2.82 -12.94 -2.77
CA ASP A 6 -1.68 -13.86 -2.92
C ASP A 6 -0.77 -13.52 -4.10
N LEU A 7 -1.29 -12.89 -5.17
CA LEU A 7 -0.57 -12.74 -6.45
C LEU A 7 -0.55 -11.32 -7.01
N SER A 8 -1.29 -10.37 -6.43
CA SER A 8 -1.45 -9.03 -7.02
C SER A 8 -1.06 -7.90 -6.08
N VAL A 9 -1.67 -7.83 -4.90
CA VAL A 9 -1.57 -6.69 -3.98
C VAL A 9 -0.99 -7.18 -2.66
N ALA A 10 0.33 -7.11 -2.53
CA ALA A 10 1.00 -7.42 -1.28
C ALA A 10 0.45 -6.52 -0.13
N PRO A 11 0.17 -7.09 1.06
CA PRO A 11 -0.26 -6.35 2.24
C PRO A 11 0.86 -5.47 2.82
N GLY A 12 0.50 -4.63 3.79
CA GLY A 12 1.45 -3.95 4.65
C GLY A 12 2.27 -2.83 4.02
N THR A 13 3.43 -2.61 4.63
CA THR A 13 4.39 -1.58 4.29
C THR A 13 5.27 -2.04 3.13
N LYS A 14 5.19 -1.33 1.99
CA LYS A 14 5.92 -1.70 0.77
C LYS A 14 6.25 -0.51 -0.12
N ALA A 15 7.35 -0.62 -0.85
CA ALA A 15 7.70 0.32 -1.91
C ALA A 15 7.19 -0.17 -3.27
N GLY A 16 6.48 0.69 -4.00
CA GLY A 16 5.95 0.38 -5.32
C GLY A 16 4.91 -0.73 -5.36
N GLY A 17 4.78 -1.34 -6.55
CA GLY A 17 3.78 -2.36 -6.85
C GLY A 17 2.37 -1.78 -7.00
N TRP A 18 1.35 -2.62 -6.76
CA TRP A 18 -0.05 -2.23 -6.93
C TRP A 18 -0.63 -1.62 -5.64
N PRO A 19 -1.40 -0.52 -5.74
CA PRO A 19 -2.10 0.05 -4.58
C PRO A 19 -3.25 -0.84 -4.11
N ARG A 20 -3.52 -0.78 -2.81
CA ARG A 20 -4.66 -1.45 -2.19
C ARG A 20 -5.86 -0.49 -2.17
N TRP A 21 -7.04 -1.01 -2.49
CA TRP A 21 -8.29 -0.26 -2.47
C TRP A 21 -9.33 -1.08 -1.71
N HIS A 22 -9.51 -0.77 -0.43
CA HIS A 22 -10.42 -1.54 0.43
C HIS A 22 -11.48 -0.67 1.11
N ALA A 23 -11.17 0.60 1.39
CA ALA A 23 -12.13 1.55 1.96
C ALA A 23 -12.83 2.43 0.90
N PHE A 24 -12.18 2.63 -0.25
CA PHE A 24 -12.68 3.48 -1.34
C PHE A 24 -12.56 2.77 -2.68
N ASP A 25 -13.47 3.10 -3.59
CA ASP A 25 -13.33 2.71 -4.99
C ASP A 25 -12.08 3.35 -5.61
N PRO A 26 -11.37 2.65 -6.51
CA PRO A 26 -10.26 3.22 -7.25
C PRO A 26 -10.71 4.45 -8.05
N TYR A 27 -9.93 5.54 -7.95
CA TYR A 27 -10.20 6.76 -8.70
C TYR A 27 -8.95 7.27 -9.44
N PRO A 28 -9.12 8.01 -10.55
CA PRO A 28 -7.99 8.55 -11.30
C PRO A 28 -7.20 9.56 -10.46
N MET A 29 -5.88 9.37 -10.40
CA MET A 29 -4.93 10.33 -9.83
C MET A 29 -3.97 10.82 -10.91
N PRO A 30 -4.38 11.75 -11.80
CA PRO A 30 -3.51 12.27 -12.84
C PRO A 30 -2.51 13.29 -12.28
N CYS A 31 -1.27 13.26 -12.77
CA CYS A 31 -0.28 14.28 -12.48
C CYS A 31 -0.72 15.63 -13.05
N VAL A 32 -0.76 16.67 -12.21
CA VAL A 32 -1.22 18.03 -12.57
C VAL A 32 -0.49 18.60 -13.80
N ALA A 33 0.80 18.28 -13.98
CA ALA A 33 1.59 18.85 -15.06
C ALA A 33 1.40 18.16 -16.42
N ARG A 34 1.00 16.87 -16.44
CA ARG A 34 1.11 16.01 -17.63
C ARG A 34 -0.12 15.13 -17.89
N GLY A 35 -1.05 15.03 -16.95
CA GLY A 35 -2.26 14.20 -17.06
C GLY A 35 -2.04 12.70 -16.91
N ARG A 36 -0.79 12.21 -16.88
CA ARG A 36 -0.48 10.79 -16.69
C ARG A 36 -0.79 10.34 -15.25
N GLN A 37 -1.38 9.16 -15.10
CA GLN A 37 -1.68 8.57 -13.79
C GLN A 37 -0.42 8.43 -12.94
N LEU A 38 -0.54 8.77 -11.65
CA LEU A 38 0.54 8.60 -10.67
C LEU A 38 0.72 7.11 -10.34
N ASP A 39 1.96 6.72 -10.08
CA ASP A 39 2.32 5.37 -9.66
C ASP A 39 2.46 5.34 -8.13
N LEU A 40 2.22 4.18 -7.50
CA LEU A 40 2.46 4.02 -6.07
C LEU A 40 3.96 4.15 -5.79
N LEU A 41 4.35 5.09 -4.93
CA LEU A 41 5.72 5.23 -4.46
C LEU A 41 5.96 4.29 -3.28
N ILE A 42 5.12 4.43 -2.25
CA ILE A 42 5.22 3.70 -1.00
C ILE A 42 3.85 3.61 -0.33
N ALA A 43 3.58 2.47 0.28
CA ALA A 43 2.46 2.25 1.17
C ALA A 43 2.97 1.93 2.56
N PHE A 44 2.24 2.39 3.58
CA PHE A 44 2.41 2.03 4.97
C PHE A 44 1.09 1.43 5.45
N GLY A 45 1.15 0.24 6.03
CA GLY A 45 -0.01 -0.42 6.63
C GLY A 45 0.10 -0.42 8.15
N THR A 46 -1.04 -0.38 8.84
CA THR A 46 -1.07 -0.71 10.28
C THR A 46 -0.79 -2.20 10.50
N TYR A 47 -1.25 -3.04 9.57
CA TYR A 47 -1.06 -4.48 9.58
C TYR A 47 -0.17 -4.90 8.41
N GLU A 48 0.82 -5.73 8.68
CA GLU A 48 1.78 -6.21 7.69
C GLU A 48 1.32 -7.48 6.96
N ARG A 49 0.18 -8.04 7.38
CA ARG A 49 -0.42 -9.26 6.83
C ARG A 49 -1.86 -9.03 6.40
N ASP A 50 -2.37 -9.98 5.65
CA ASP A 50 -3.79 -10.11 5.33
C ASP A 50 -4.29 -11.54 5.57
N ASP A 51 -5.52 -11.81 5.18
CA ASP A 51 -6.16 -13.12 5.29
C ASP A 51 -5.81 -14.08 4.13
N GLY A 52 -4.78 -13.75 3.34
CA GLY A 52 -4.24 -14.58 2.27
C GLY A 52 -3.53 -15.85 2.77
N VAL A 53 -2.89 -16.58 1.86
CA VAL A 53 -2.13 -17.79 2.22
C VAL A 53 -0.74 -17.50 2.76
N GLY A 54 -0.43 -16.24 3.09
CA GLY A 54 0.84 -15.82 3.67
C GLY A 54 2.01 -15.78 2.69
N HIS A 55 1.75 -15.70 1.37
CA HIS A 55 2.83 -15.64 0.37
C HIS A 55 3.72 -14.39 0.50
N TRP A 56 3.17 -13.33 1.11
CA TRP A 56 3.88 -12.09 1.39
C TRP A 56 4.29 -11.95 2.84
N ASP A 57 4.02 -12.97 3.69
CA ASP A 57 4.37 -12.90 5.10
C ASP A 57 5.88 -12.84 5.23
N PRO A 58 6.41 -11.86 5.97
CA PRO A 58 7.86 -11.77 6.06
C PRO A 58 8.38 -12.93 6.91
N PRO A 59 9.51 -13.55 6.50
CA PRO A 59 9.93 -14.85 7.03
C PRO A 59 10.32 -14.83 8.52
N ASP A 60 10.75 -13.68 9.04
CA ASP A 60 11.30 -13.56 10.41
C ASP A 60 10.28 -13.11 11.47
N ILE A 61 9.02 -12.86 11.09
CA ILE A 61 7.98 -12.32 12.00
C ILE A 61 6.85 -13.31 12.27
N SER A 62 6.82 -14.44 11.58
CA SER A 62 5.84 -15.52 11.80
C SER A 62 5.91 -16.04 13.24
N ASP A 63 7.12 -16.15 13.79
CA ASP A 63 7.36 -16.70 15.12
C ASP A 63 7.11 -15.71 16.27
N LEU A 64 6.98 -14.41 15.97
CA LEU A 64 6.83 -13.36 16.98
C LEU A 64 5.38 -12.97 17.25
N GLY A 65 4.42 -13.42 16.42
CA GLY A 65 3.01 -13.07 16.57
C GLY A 65 2.71 -11.57 16.43
N LEU A 66 3.60 -10.84 15.75
CA LEU A 66 3.51 -9.39 15.55
C LEU A 66 2.92 -9.09 14.17
N ASP A 67 1.59 -9.03 14.08
CA ASP A 67 0.90 -8.61 12.85
C ASP A 67 1.12 -7.10 12.55
N ASP A 68 1.65 -6.33 13.51
CA ASP A 68 1.90 -4.89 13.50
C ASP A 68 3.41 -4.56 13.59
N THR A 69 4.25 -5.30 12.85
CA THR A 69 5.72 -5.24 12.98
C THR A 69 6.33 -3.84 12.91
N THR A 70 5.73 -2.92 12.15
CA THR A 70 6.20 -1.53 12.02
C THR A 70 5.78 -0.64 13.20
N GLY A 71 4.83 -1.07 14.03
CA GLY A 71 4.27 -0.30 15.15
C GLY A 71 3.51 0.96 14.71
N LEU A 72 3.17 1.07 13.42
CA LEU A 72 2.48 2.21 12.85
C LEU A 72 0.97 2.05 13.08
N ILE A 73 0.32 3.09 13.61
CA ILE A 73 -1.14 3.16 13.68
C ILE A 73 -1.62 4.27 12.77
N LEU A 74 -2.30 3.89 11.69
CA LEU A 74 -2.82 4.81 10.69
C LEU A 74 -4.33 4.90 10.83
N GLY A 75 -4.82 6.04 11.35
CA GLY A 75 -6.25 6.24 11.56
C GLY A 75 -6.84 5.23 12.57
N ARG A 76 -7.80 4.41 12.11
CA ARG A 76 -8.44 3.33 12.89
C ARG A 76 -7.94 1.94 12.50
N GLY A 77 -6.68 1.82 12.11
CA GLY A 77 -6.07 0.57 11.66
C GLY A 77 -6.07 0.41 10.13
N GLY A 78 -5.96 1.52 9.43
CA GLY A 78 -5.94 1.56 7.97
C GLY A 78 -4.54 1.70 7.39
N ASP A 79 -4.47 2.31 6.20
CA ASP A 79 -3.29 2.39 5.36
C ASP A 79 -3.06 3.82 4.82
N LEU A 80 -1.79 4.20 4.66
CA LEU A 80 -1.35 5.42 3.98
C LEU A 80 -0.62 5.03 2.70
N GLN A 81 -1.07 5.55 1.57
CA GLN A 81 -0.45 5.33 0.27
C GLN A 81 -0.01 6.67 -0.33
N ILE A 82 1.25 6.74 -0.75
CA ILE A 82 1.85 7.93 -1.37
C ILE A 82 2.10 7.62 -2.84
N PHE A 83 1.58 8.46 -3.72
CA PHE A 83 1.71 8.33 -5.17
C PHE A 83 2.56 9.45 -5.74
N TYR A 84 3.32 9.14 -6.79
CA TYR A 84 4.26 10.09 -7.39
C TYR A 84 4.26 10.04 -8.93
N CYS A 85 4.78 11.10 -9.54
CA CYS A 85 4.96 11.17 -10.97
C CYS A 85 6.30 10.55 -11.35
N THR A 86 6.28 9.41 -12.03
CA THR A 86 7.51 8.75 -12.51
C THR A 86 8.23 9.53 -13.62
N THR A 87 7.57 10.48 -14.29
CA THR A 87 8.20 11.35 -15.30
C THR A 87 8.92 12.55 -14.68
N ASN A 88 8.55 13.00 -13.47
CA ASN A 88 9.29 14.03 -12.73
C ASN A 88 8.99 13.88 -11.23
N PRO A 89 9.97 13.43 -10.43
CA PRO A 89 9.79 13.23 -9.00
C PRO A 89 9.66 14.54 -8.21
N LEU A 90 9.94 15.70 -8.82
CA LEU A 90 9.76 17.01 -8.18
C LEU A 90 8.31 17.52 -8.22
N HIS A 91 7.42 16.85 -8.96
CA HIS A 91 6.00 17.20 -8.91
C HIS A 91 5.40 16.79 -7.56
N PRO A 92 4.37 17.51 -7.08
CA PRO A 92 3.71 17.17 -5.83
C PRO A 92 3.25 15.71 -5.80
N VAL A 93 3.51 15.05 -4.67
CA VAL A 93 2.98 13.72 -4.39
C VAL A 93 1.52 13.80 -4.01
N HIS A 94 0.81 12.70 -4.21
CA HIS A 94 -0.56 12.56 -3.75
C HIS A 94 -0.59 11.57 -2.58
N SER A 95 -0.98 12.04 -1.39
CA SER A 95 -1.17 11.20 -0.20
C SER A 95 -2.63 10.77 -0.09
N HIS A 96 -2.86 9.47 0.08
CA HIS A 96 -4.19 8.88 0.22
C HIS A 96 -4.25 8.02 1.49
N VAL A 97 -5.16 8.35 2.40
CA VAL A 97 -5.38 7.63 3.65
C VAL A 97 -6.69 6.85 3.56
N GLN A 98 -6.63 5.56 3.88
CA GLN A 98 -7.76 4.65 3.97
C GLN A 98 -7.84 4.13 5.41
N GLY A 99 -9.04 3.85 5.93
CA GLY A 99 -9.23 3.33 7.29
C GLY A 99 -10.63 2.85 7.55
#